data_AF-A0A428YT96-F1
#
_entry.id   AF-A0A428YT96-F1
#
_cell.length_a   1.000
_cell.length_b   1.000
_cell.length_c   1.000
_cell.angle_alpha   90.00
_cell.angle_beta   90.00
_cell.angle_gamma   90.00
#
_symmetry.space_group_name_H-M   'P 1'
#
loop_
_entity.id
_entity.type
_entity.pdbx_description
1 polymer ?
#
loop_
_entity_poly.entity_id
_entity_poly.type
_entity_poly.pdbx_seq_one_letter_code
_entity_poly.pdbx_strand_id
1 'polypeptide(L)'
;MAAAITVSIAGVSYAALNTDSVRGTAVTVASQASCRAVDEAIVGYLAQHDTTPTAIGQLQPWVRGDISAYRIVKGRAAGPGC
;
A
#
# COMPACT_ATOMS: atom_id res chain seq x y z
N MET A 1 -50.45 -9.74 3.70
CA MET A 1 -49.63 -10.88 4.16
C MET A 1 -48.23 -10.69 3.58
N ALA A 2 -47.22 -10.49 4.41
CA ALA A 2 -45.81 -10.44 4.01
C ALA A 2 -44.95 -10.71 5.26
N ALA A 3 -44.73 -11.99 5.56
CA ALA A 3 -43.69 -12.40 6.49
C ALA A 3 -42.38 -12.39 5.69
N ALA A 4 -41.67 -11.27 5.75
CA ALA A 4 -40.28 -11.22 5.32
C ALA A 4 -39.48 -12.05 6.34
N ILE A 5 -39.17 -13.28 5.97
CA ILE A 5 -38.20 -14.10 6.69
C ILE A 5 -36.88 -13.33 6.56
N THR A 6 -36.48 -12.68 7.65
CA THR A 6 -35.13 -12.20 7.90
C THR A 6 -34.22 -13.42 7.84
N VAL A 7 -33.81 -13.80 6.62
CA VAL A 7 -32.75 -14.75 6.41
C VAL A 7 -31.52 -14.11 7.04
N SER A 8 -31.07 -14.71 8.13
CA SER A 8 -29.85 -14.38 8.85
C SER A 8 -28.65 -14.47 7.90
N ILE A 9 -28.38 -13.39 7.16
CA ILE A 9 -27.20 -13.25 6.30
C ILE A 9 -25.92 -13.02 7.12
N ALA A 10 -26.02 -12.93 8.45
CA ALA A 10 -24.89 -12.67 9.34
C ALA A 10 -23.91 -13.86 9.47
N GLY A 11 -24.27 -15.06 9.02
CA GLY A 11 -23.47 -16.28 9.29
C GLY A 11 -22.76 -16.93 8.11
N VAL A 12 -23.11 -16.61 6.86
CA VAL A 12 -22.69 -17.43 5.69
C VAL A 12 -21.52 -16.86 4.88
N SER A 13 -21.11 -15.61 5.10
CA SER A 13 -20.04 -15.01 4.29
C SER A 13 -18.62 -15.29 4.81
N TYR A 14 -18.45 -15.87 6.00
CA TYR A 14 -17.12 -16.12 6.58
C TYR A 14 -16.48 -17.45 6.13
N ALA A 15 -17.22 -18.37 5.51
CA ALA A 15 -16.72 -19.71 5.16
C ALA A 15 -16.19 -19.82 3.71
N ALA A 16 -16.36 -18.80 2.87
CA ALA A 16 -15.96 -18.83 1.46
C ALA A 16 -15.07 -17.67 1.02
N LEU A 17 -14.61 -16.82 1.96
CA LEU A 17 -13.48 -15.94 1.67
C LEU A 17 -12.25 -16.82 1.68
N ASN A 18 -11.80 -17.20 0.49
CA ASN A 18 -10.50 -17.81 0.26
C ASN A 18 -9.44 -16.84 0.84
N THR A 19 -9.10 -17.04 2.11
CA THR A 19 -8.31 -16.12 2.92
C THR A 19 -6.94 -15.89 2.31
N ASP A 20 -6.40 -16.88 1.59
CA ASP A 20 -5.19 -16.74 0.80
C ASP A 20 -5.34 -15.74 -0.35
N SER A 21 -6.46 -15.77 -1.08
CA SER A 21 -6.72 -14.80 -2.16
C SER A 21 -6.94 -13.36 -1.64
N VAL A 22 -7.60 -13.22 -0.49
CA VAL A 22 -7.83 -11.91 0.16
C VAL A 22 -6.53 -11.37 0.73
N ARG A 23 -5.71 -12.24 1.34
CA ARG A 23 -4.39 -11.88 1.85
C ARG A 23 -3.45 -11.47 0.72
N GLY A 24 -3.44 -12.21 -0.38
CA GLY A 24 -2.66 -11.84 -1.57
C GLY A 24 -3.06 -10.47 -2.11
N THR A 25 -4.36 -10.24 -2.28
CA THR A 25 -4.90 -8.95 -2.75
C THR A 25 -4.55 -7.80 -1.78
N ALA A 26 -4.70 -8.02 -0.47
CA ALA A 26 -4.36 -7.04 0.55
C ALA A 26 -2.87 -6.70 0.55
N VAL A 27 -1.98 -7.69 0.38
CA VAL A 27 -0.53 -7.49 0.27
C VAL A 27 -0.18 -6.71 -1.00
N THR A 28 -0.80 -7.02 -2.13
CA THR A 28 -0.59 -6.28 -3.37
C THR A 28 -1.02 -4.82 -3.25
N VAL A 29 -2.21 -4.55 -2.70
CA VAL A 29 -2.71 -3.18 -2.50
C VAL A 29 -1.84 -2.41 -1.51
N ALA A 30 -1.42 -3.05 -0.41
CA ALA A 30 -0.51 -2.44 0.56
C ALA A 30 0.86 -2.11 -0.05
N SER A 31 1.40 -3.00 -0.89
CA SER A 31 2.66 -2.77 -1.61
C SER A 31 2.53 -1.60 -2.59
N GLN A 32 1.45 -1.52 -3.37
CA GLN A 32 1.19 -0.39 -4.27
C GLN A 32 0.99 0.93 -3.53
N ALA A 33 0.26 0.93 -2.40
CA ALA A 33 0.08 2.12 -1.57
C ALA A 33 1.41 2.61 -1.00
N SER A 34 2.26 1.69 -0.55
CA SER A 34 3.61 2.01 -0.06
C SER A 34 4.49 2.59 -1.18
N CYS A 35 4.42 2.02 -2.39
CA CYS A 35 5.09 2.56 -3.57
C CYS A 35 4.72 4.03 -3.83
N ARG A 36 3.41 4.34 -3.83
CA ARG A 36 2.92 5.72 -4.01
C ARG A 36 3.38 6.65 -2.90
N ALA A 37 3.38 6.19 -1.65
CA ALA A 37 3.86 6.99 -0.52
C ALA A 37 5.36 7.34 -0.67
N VAL A 38 6.18 6.41 -1.18
CA VAL A 38 7.60 6.70 -1.46
C VAL A 38 7.74 7.69 -2.61
N ASP A 39 6.97 7.55 -3.70
CA ASP A 39 7.01 8.50 -4.82
C ASP A 39 6.55 9.91 -4.39
N GLU A 40 5.51 10.02 -3.57
CA GLU A 40 5.08 11.30 -2.97
C GLU A 40 6.18 11.90 -2.08
N ALA A 41 6.89 11.08 -1.31
CA ALA A 41 8.03 11.53 -0.53
C ALA A 41 9.21 11.98 -1.41
N ILE A 42 9.46 11.35 -2.55
CA ILE A 42 10.46 11.82 -3.55
C ILE A 42 10.08 13.22 -4.05
N VAL A 43 8.82 13.44 -4.39
CA VAL A 43 8.32 14.75 -4.83
C VAL A 43 8.45 15.78 -3.70
N GLY A 44 8.11 15.42 -2.46
CA GLY A 44 8.28 16.28 -1.30
C GLY A 44 9.74 16.65 -1.03
N TYR A 45 10.66 15.69 -1.16
CA TYR A 45 12.10 15.93 -1.04
C TYR A 45 12.61 16.87 -2.14
N LEU A 46 12.19 16.64 -3.39
CA LEU A 46 12.49 17.52 -4.53
C LEU A 46 12.02 18.96 -4.27
N ALA A 47 10.80 19.13 -3.75
CA ALA A 47 10.25 20.46 -3.46
C ALA A 47 11.03 21.21 -2.36
N GLN A 48 11.70 20.49 -1.45
CA GLN A 48 12.46 21.09 -0.35
C GLN A 48 13.95 21.28 -0.66
N HIS A 49 14.53 20.43 -1.49
CA HIS A 49 15.98 20.39 -1.73
C HIS A 49 16.39 20.68 -3.18
N ASP A 50 15.43 20.89 -4.09
CA ASP A 50 15.64 21.09 -5.54
C ASP A 50 16.48 19.97 -6.21
N THR A 51 16.51 18.78 -5.59
CA THR A 51 17.28 17.64 -6.06
C THR A 51 16.57 16.33 -5.80
N THR A 52 16.81 15.32 -6.63
CA THR A 52 16.27 13.98 -6.41
C THR A 52 17.04 13.26 -5.30
N PRO A 53 16.34 12.60 -4.37
CA PRO A 53 17.00 11.73 -3.40
C PRO A 53 17.71 10.58 -4.12
N THR A 54 18.89 10.21 -3.63
CA THR A 54 19.73 9.12 -4.17
C THR A 54 19.60 7.85 -3.34
N ALA A 55 19.12 7.95 -2.10
CA ALA A 55 18.95 6.84 -1.18
C ALA A 55 17.58 6.88 -0.49
N ILE A 56 16.99 5.70 -0.28
CA ILE A 56 15.67 5.56 0.36
C ILE A 56 15.66 6.09 1.80
N GLY A 57 16.80 6.01 2.50
CA GLY A 57 16.95 6.54 3.86
C GLY A 57 16.76 8.06 3.94
N GLN A 58 16.99 8.78 2.84
CA GLN A 58 16.71 10.21 2.76
C GLN A 58 15.21 10.52 2.75
N LEU A 59 14.32 9.53 2.64
CA LEU A 59 12.88 9.71 2.64
C LEU A 59 12.21 9.29 3.97
N GLN A 60 12.97 8.71 4.91
CA GLN A 60 12.46 8.26 6.21
C GLN A 60 11.65 9.32 6.97
N PRO A 61 12.03 10.63 6.98
CA PRO A 61 11.22 11.65 7.65
C PRO A 61 9.82 11.86 7.06
N TRP A 62 9.62 11.51 5.78
CA TRP A 62 8.38 11.79 5.04
C TRP A 62 7.47 10.57 4.90
N VAL A 63 7.98 9.36 5.12
CA VAL A 63 7.19 8.13 5.03
C VAL A 63 6.98 7.52 6.40
N ARG A 64 5.71 7.30 6.77
CA ARG A 64 5.36 6.55 7.98
C ARG A 64 5.31 5.06 7.66
N GLY A 65 6.44 4.36 7.86
CA GLY A 65 6.53 2.91 7.67
C GLY A 65 7.95 2.43 7.40
N ASP A 66 8.14 1.11 7.36
CA ASP A 66 9.39 0.52 6.93
C ASP A 66 9.46 0.53 5.39
N ILE A 67 10.37 1.33 4.86
CA ILE A 67 10.66 1.45 3.43
C ILE A 67 11.99 0.80 3.04
N SER A 68 12.61 0.03 3.93
CA SER A 68 13.92 -0.60 3.70
C SER A 68 13.93 -1.54 2.48
N ALA A 69 12.77 -2.10 2.12
CA ALA A 69 12.60 -2.93 0.93
C ALA A 69 12.59 -2.14 -0.40
N TYR A 70 12.53 -0.81 -0.35
CA TYR A 70 12.48 0.06 -1.51
C TYR A 70 13.84 0.70 -1.77
N ARG A 71 14.09 1.05 -3.02
CA ARG A 71 15.28 1.74 -3.50
C ARG A 71 14.88 2.83 -4.48
N ILE A 72 15.77 3.80 -4.69
CA ILE A 72 15.54 4.87 -5.66
C ILE A 72 16.35 4.55 -6.91
N VAL A 73 15.66 4.43 -8.05
CA VAL A 73 16.28 4.15 -9.35
C VAL A 73 15.88 5.27 -10.30
N LYS A 74 16.86 6.03 -10.78
CA LYS A 74 16.65 7.18 -11.69
C LYS A 74 15.60 8.19 -11.15
N GLY A 75 15.62 8.44 -9.84
CA GLY A 75 14.70 9.38 -9.20
C GLY A 75 13.26 8.87 -9.02
N ARG A 76 13.03 7.55 -9.06
CA ARG A 76 11.72 6.92 -8.80
C ARG A 76 11.82 5.81 -7.78
N ALA A 77 10.73 5.53 -7.08
CA ALA A 77 10.64 4.35 -6.22
C ALA A 77 10.72 3.06 -7.04
N ALA A 78 11.54 2.11 -6.58
CA ALA A 78 11.60 0.75 -7.09
C ALA A 78 11.58 -0.22 -5.90
N GLY A 79 10.71 -1.23 -5.93
CA GLY A 79 10.47 -2.12 -4.80
C GLY A 79 9.11 -2.80 -4.91
N PRO A 80 8.61 -3.49 -3.88
CA PRO A 80 7.35 -4.22 -3.95
C PRO A 80 6.17 -3.31 -4.38
N GLY A 81 5.47 -3.66 -5.46
CA GLY A 81 4.36 -2.84 -5.97
C GLY A 81 4.78 -1.66 -6.85
N CYS A 82 6.09 -1.49 -7.05
CA CYS A 82 6.77 -0.81 -8.16
C CYS A 82 7.67 -1.85 -8.89
#